data_AF-A0A0F8VSS2-F1
#
_entry.id   AF-A0A0F8VSS2-F1
#
_cell.length_a   1.000
_cell.length_b   1.000
_cell.length_c   1.000
_cell.angle_alpha   90.00
_cell.angle_beta   90.00
_cell.angle_gamma   90.00
#
_symmetry.space_group_name_H-M   'P 1'
#
loop_
_entity.id
_entity.type
_entity.pdbx_description
1 polymer ?
#
loop_
_entity_poly.entity_id
_entity_poly.type
_entity_poly.pdbx_seq_one_letter_code
_entity_poly.pdbx_strand_id
1 'polypeptide(L)'
;MNILSIELKNFLSHKETVLRLGDLNPVVIVGKNGAGKSTLVKDSITWALFGKARASNDEIIHNLEPFAEVRVRFQLGGKVYEVIRYRERKKRTTLSAFEGDNEITGATIA
;
A
#
# COMPACT_ATOMS: atom_id res chain seq x y z
N MET A 1 -6.89 14.65 -4.06
CA MET A 1 -6.43 13.26 -4.27
C MET A 1 -7.56 12.34 -3.83
N ASN A 2 -8.11 11.55 -4.75
CA ASN A 2 -9.15 10.57 -4.44
C ASN A 2 -8.55 9.16 -4.50
N ILE A 3 -8.69 8.33 -3.46
CA ILE A 3 -8.16 6.96 -3.49
C ILE A 3 -9.19 6.05 -4.15
N LEU A 4 -8.79 5.35 -5.20
CA LEU A 4 -9.66 4.46 -5.98
C LEU A 4 -9.62 3.03 -5.43
N SER A 5 -8.41 2.53 -5.15
CA SER A 5 -8.22 1.19 -4.58
C SER A 5 -6.94 1.07 -3.77
N ILE A 6 -6.95 0.12 -2.84
CA ILE A 6 -5.80 -0.32 -2.05
C ILE A 6 -5.77 -1.84 -2.09
N GLU A 7 -4.66 -2.41 -2.51
CA GLU A 7 -4.41 -3.85 -2.52
C GLU A 7 -3.22 -4.14 -1.62
N LEU A 8 -3.40 -5.04 -0.66
CA LEU A 8 -2.38 -5.48 0.28
C LEU A 8 -2.10 -6.96 0.06
N LYS A 9 -0.83 -7.32 -0.01
CA LYS A 9 -0.38 -8.70 -0.04
C LYS A 9 0.70 -8.91 1.01
N ASN A 10 0.49 -9.91 1.86
CA ASN A 10 1.43 -10.31 2.92
C ASN A 10 1.90 -9.16 3.83
N PHE A 11 1.01 -8.19 4.06
CA PHE A 11 1.28 -6.97 4.82
C PHE A 11 0.70 -7.09 6.24
N LEU A 12 1.57 -7.16 7.24
CA LEU A 12 1.22 -7.31 8.65
C LEU A 12 0.30 -8.52 8.87
N SER A 13 -0.95 -8.32 9.30
CA SER A 13 -1.94 -9.40 9.48
C SER A 13 -2.73 -9.74 8.21
N HIS A 14 -2.52 -9.00 7.12
CA HIS A 14 -3.26 -9.16 5.87
C HIS A 14 -2.46 -10.01 4.87
N LYS A 15 -2.89 -11.25 4.64
CA LYS A 15 -2.33 -12.08 3.57
C LYS A 15 -2.71 -11.56 2.19
N GLU A 16 -3.99 -11.26 2.02
CA GLU A 16 -4.52 -10.65 0.80
C GLU A 16 -5.73 -9.80 1.19
N THR A 17 -5.74 -8.54 0.80
CA THR A 17 -6.86 -7.65 1.08
C THR A 17 -6.99 -6.63 -0.04
N VAL A 18 -8.16 -6.57 -0.65
CA VAL A 18 -8.48 -5.61 -1.71
C VAL A 18 -9.61 -4.71 -1.22
N LEU A 19 -9.34 -3.41 -1.20
CA LEU A 19 -10.33 -2.38 -0.91
C LEU A 19 -10.56 -1.56 -2.17
N ARG A 20 -11.80 -1.58 -2.65
CA ARG A 20 -12.24 -0.70 -3.75
C ARG A 20 -13.07 0.40 -3.13
N LEU A 21 -12.51 1.60 -3.12
CA LEU A 21 -13.11 2.79 -2.54
C LEU A 21 -13.91 3.55 -3.61
N GLY A 22 -13.48 3.49 -4.87
CA GLY A 22 -14.18 4.13 -5.99
C GLY A 22 -14.36 5.63 -5.76
N ASP A 23 -15.51 6.16 -6.18
CA ASP A 23 -15.91 7.56 -5.90
C ASP A 23 -16.66 7.70 -4.58
N LEU A 24 -16.71 6.65 -3.75
CA LEU A 24 -17.40 6.70 -2.48
C LEU A 24 -16.60 7.57 -1.52
N ASN A 25 -17.05 8.79 -1.30
CA ASN A 25 -16.59 9.66 -0.23
C ASN A 25 -17.81 10.16 0.54
N PRO A 26 -17.89 9.93 1.86
CA PRO A 26 -16.88 9.31 2.74
C PRO A 26 -16.90 7.77 2.73
N VAL A 27 -15.73 7.14 2.89
CA VAL A 27 -15.62 5.70 3.23
C VAL A 27 -15.42 5.53 4.74
N VAL A 28 -16.21 4.65 5.35
CA VAL A 28 -16.06 4.26 6.76
C VAL A 28 -15.62 2.79 6.83
N ILE A 29 -14.47 2.55 7.47
CA ILE A 29 -13.96 1.18 7.71
C ILE A 29 -14.25 0.82 9.17
N VAL A 30 -15.19 -0.10 9.39
CA VAL A 30 -15.65 -0.54 10.73
C VAL A 30 -15.21 -1.97 11.02
N GLY A 31 -14.94 -2.28 12.29
CA GLY A 31 -14.70 -3.64 12.75
C GLY A 31 -14.21 -3.67 14.20
N LYS A 32 -13.89 -4.85 14.72
CA LYS A 32 -13.37 -5.00 16.10
C LYS A 32 -11.98 -4.37 16.30
N ASN A 33 -11.70 -3.81 17.47
CA ASN A 33 -10.35 -3.36 17.81
C ASN A 33 -9.37 -4.54 17.65
N GLY A 34 -8.19 -4.28 17.08
CA GLY A 34 -7.22 -5.33 16.74
C GLY A 34 -7.43 -6.03 15.39
N ALA A 35 -8.53 -5.79 14.67
CA ALA A 35 -8.76 -6.38 13.34
C ALA A 35 -7.92 -5.74 12.20
N GLY A 36 -6.88 -4.97 12.51
CA GLY A 36 -6.00 -4.36 11.50
C GLY A 36 -6.51 -3.07 10.85
N LYS A 37 -7.59 -2.44 11.30
CA LYS A 37 -8.13 -1.20 10.67
C LYS A 37 -7.15 -0.03 10.60
N SER A 38 -6.46 0.26 11.71
CA SER A 38 -5.47 1.34 11.74
C SER A 38 -4.27 1.01 10.86
N THR A 39 -3.88 -0.25 10.81
CA THR A 39 -2.83 -0.78 9.93
C THR A 39 -3.20 -0.66 8.46
N LEU A 40 -4.45 -1.00 8.13
CA LEU A 40 -5.03 -0.97 6.80
C LEU A 40 -5.06 0.45 6.22
N VAL A 41 -5.40 1.46 7.02
CA VAL A 41 -5.53 2.84 6.51
C VAL A 41 -4.26 3.65 6.74
N LYS A 42 -3.69 3.59 7.94
CA LYS A 42 -2.60 4.48 8.32
C LYS A 42 -1.25 3.96 7.86
N ASP A 43 -0.97 2.67 8.05
CA ASP A 43 0.37 2.15 7.77
C ASP A 43 0.52 1.74 6.29
N SER A 44 -0.51 1.19 5.65
CA SER A 44 -0.39 0.75 4.26
C SER A 44 -0.24 1.90 3.25
N ILE A 45 -1.10 2.92 3.32
CA ILE A 45 -1.07 4.09 2.41
C ILE A 45 0.22 4.88 2.64
N THR A 46 0.56 5.15 3.91
CA THR A 46 1.78 5.90 4.26
C THR A 46 3.03 5.14 3.84
N TRP A 47 3.06 3.82 4.04
CA TRP A 47 4.18 3.00 3.62
C TRP A 47 4.30 2.97 2.09
N ALA A 48 3.19 2.74 1.37
CA ALA A 48 3.19 2.72 -0.10
C ALA A 48 3.75 4.03 -0.69
N LEU A 49 3.21 5.17 -0.25
CA LEU A 49 3.56 6.48 -0.80
C LEU A 49 4.92 6.99 -0.31
N PHE A 50 5.26 6.83 0.97
CA PHE A 50 6.41 7.51 1.59
C PHE A 50 7.48 6.56 2.12
N GLY A 51 7.25 5.25 2.12
CA GLY A 51 8.19 4.28 2.68
C GLY A 51 8.36 4.35 4.18
N LYS A 52 7.53 5.12 4.88
CA LYS A 52 7.55 5.26 6.33
C LYS A 52 6.43 4.42 6.92
N ALA A 53 6.81 3.44 7.74
CA ALA A 53 5.90 2.74 8.63
C ALA A 53 6.33 2.94 10.09
N ARG A 54 5.41 2.71 11.02
CA ARG A 54 5.70 2.72 12.46
C ARG A 54 6.54 1.50 12.90
N ALA A 55 6.46 0.43 12.14
CA ALA A 55 7.21 -0.81 12.35
C ALA A 55 8.49 -0.81 11.50
N SER A 56 9.52 -1.55 11.92
CA SER A 56 10.74 -1.70 11.10
C SER A 56 10.42 -2.37 9.76
N ASN A 57 11.20 -2.11 8.70
CA ASN A 57 10.87 -2.55 7.34
C ASN A 57 10.56 -4.06 7.20
N ASP A 58 11.13 -4.91 8.06
CA ASP A 58 10.90 -6.36 8.03
C ASP A 58 9.74 -6.81 8.93
N GLU A 59 9.33 -6.00 9.91
CA GLU A 59 8.12 -6.23 10.74
C GLU A 59 6.83 -5.98 9.97
N ILE A 60 6.91 -5.24 8.86
CA ILE A 60 5.78 -4.98 7.95
C ILE A 60 5.39 -6.26 7.19
N ILE A 61 6.33 -7.20 7.02
CA ILE A 61 6.09 -8.44 6.30
C ILE A 61 5.42 -9.43 7.24
N HIS A 62 4.30 -10.01 6.80
CA HIS A 62 3.61 -11.06 7.54
C HIS A 62 4.61 -12.15 7.99
N ASN A 63 4.52 -12.60 9.25
CA ASN A 63 5.57 -13.38 9.93
C ASN A 63 6.01 -14.68 9.23
N LEU A 64 5.19 -15.20 8.33
CA LEU A 64 5.44 -16.45 7.58
C LEU A 64 5.68 -16.23 6.08
N GLU A 65 5.69 -14.97 5.63
CA GLU A 65 5.75 -14.64 4.20
C GLU A 65 7.12 -14.02 3.84
N PRO A 66 7.62 -14.26 2.61
CA PRO A 66 8.94 -13.78 2.20
C PRO A 66 8.94 -12.31 1.75
N PHE A 67 7.77 -11.75 1.42
CA PHE A 67 7.63 -10.38 0.93
C PHE A 67 6.31 -9.74 1.39
N ALA A 68 6.23 -8.42 1.27
CA ALA A 68 5.01 -7.63 1.37
C ALA A 68 4.89 -6.72 0.14
N GLU A 69 3.66 -6.56 -0.35
CA GLU A 69 3.32 -5.66 -1.46
C GLU A 69 2.13 -4.80 -1.07
N VAL A 70 2.22 -3.51 -1.36
CA VAL A 70 1.09 -2.59 -1.26
C VAL A 70 0.95 -1.83 -2.57
N ARG A 71 -0.22 -1.94 -3.19
CA ARG A 71 -0.60 -1.18 -4.37
C ARG A 71 -1.69 -0.19 -4.00
N VAL A 72 -1.49 1.08 -4.31
CA VAL A 72 -2.46 2.16 -4.10
C VAL A 72 -2.74 2.82 -5.43
N ARG A 73 -4.01 2.84 -5.84
CA ARG A 73 -4.47 3.65 -6.99
C ARG A 73 -5.21 4.87 -6.50
N PHE A 74 -4.89 6.02 -7.07
CA PHE A 74 -5.54 7.28 -6.73
C PHE A 74 -5.61 8.22 -7.92
N GLN A 75 -6.59 9.12 -7.89
CA GLN A 75 -6.74 10.19 -8.86
C GLN A 75 -6.23 11.51 -8.28
N LEU A 76 -5.43 12.24 -9.06
CA LEU A 76 -4.92 13.56 -8.74
C LEU A 76 -4.92 14.43 -9.99
N GLY A 77 -5.55 15.61 -9.93
CA GLY A 77 -5.58 16.54 -11.07
C GLY A 77 -6.21 15.94 -12.33
N GLY A 78 -7.23 15.08 -12.18
CA GLY A 78 -7.88 14.38 -13.30
C GLY A 78 -7.16 13.14 -13.82
N LYS A 79 -5.90 12.93 -13.43
CA LYS A 79 -5.07 11.79 -13.84
C LYS A 79 -5.11 10.67 -12.81
N VAL A 80 -4.98 9.42 -13.27
CA VAL A 80 -4.92 8.24 -12.42
C VAL A 80 -3.47 7.82 -12.24
N TYR A 81 -3.09 7.62 -10.98
CA TYR A 81 -1.79 7.16 -10.56
C TYR A 81 -1.92 5.82 -9.86
N GLU A 82 -0.94 4.95 -10.09
CA GLU A 82 -0.75 3.73 -9.33
C GLU A 82 0.63 3.76 -8.68
N VAL A 83 0.70 3.43 -7.40
CA VAL A 83 1.96 3.26 -6.67
C VAL A 83 2.00 1.86 -6.11
N ILE A 84 3.02 1.10 -6.50
CA ILE A 84 3.32 -0.23 -5.99
C ILE A 84 4.60 -0.13 -5.17
N ARG A 85 4.53 -0.48 -3.90
CA ARG A 85 5.71 -0.69 -3.07
C ARG A 85 5.84 -2.16 -2.72
N TYR A 86 7.01 -2.70 -3.00
CA TYR A 86 7.33 -4.10 -2.74
C TYR A 86 8.55 -4.19 -1.84
N ARG A 87 8.48 -5.09 -0.86
CA ARG A 87 9.57 -5.37 0.07
C ARG A 87 9.71 -6.86 0.22
N GLU A 88 10.92 -7.37 -0.02
CA GLU A 88 11.28 -8.74 0.29
C GLU A 88 12.20 -8.79 1.51
N ARG A 89 12.04 -9.81 2.36
CA ARG A 89 12.84 -10.00 3.58
C ARG A 89 14.32 -9.95 3.22
N LYS A 90 15.09 -9.17 3.98
CA LYS A 90 16.55 -9.01 3.78
C LYS A 90 16.98 -8.45 2.41
N LYS A 91 16.05 -7.98 1.56
CA LYS A 91 16.36 -7.30 0.30
C LYS A 91 15.97 -5.81 0.37
N ARG A 92 16.29 -5.06 -0.69
CA ARG A 92 15.87 -3.67 -0.83
C ARG A 92 14.38 -3.56 -1.06
N THR A 93 13.83 -2.43 -0.64
CA THR A 93 12.46 -2.03 -0.98
C THR A 93 12.48 -1.46 -2.40
N THR A 94 11.49 -1.81 -3.22
CA THR A 94 11.28 -1.19 -4.53
C THR A 94 10.00 -0.36 -4.51
N LEU A 95 10.03 0.73 -5.26
CA LEU A 95 8.86 1.57 -5.54
C LEU A 95 8.73 1.67 -7.05
N SER A 96 7.56 1.34 -7.56
CA SER A 96 7.15 1.65 -8.93
C SER A 96 5.92 2.54 -8.87
N ALA A 97 5.92 3.62 -9.63
CA ALA A 97 4.78 4.49 -9.80
C ALA A 97 4.43 4.60 -11.28
N PHE A 98 3.13 4.66 -11.57
CA PHE A 98 2.58 4.70 -12.91
C PHE A 98 1.59 5.87 -13.02
N GLU A 99 1.57 6.52 -14.18
CA GLU A 99 0.51 7.44 -14.61
C GLU A 99 -0.22 6.78 -15.79
N GLY A 100 -1.44 6.29 -15.55
CA GLY A 100 -2.09 5.35 -16.48
C GLY A 100 -1.25 4.09 -16.67
N ASP A 101 -0.93 3.75 -17.92
CA ASP A 101 -0.07 2.59 -18.26
C ASP A 101 1.42 2.94 -18.33
N ASN A 102 1.79 4.21 -18.13
CA ASN A 102 3.17 4.67 -18.23
C ASN A 102 3.86 4.61 -16.86
N GLU A 103 4.97 3.90 -16.75
CA GLU A 103 5.82 3.95 -15.56
C GLU A 103 6.53 5.31 -15.48
N ILE A 104 6.37 6.00 -14.36
CA ILE A 104 6.93 7.34 -14.11
C ILE A 104 8.14 7.33 -13.17
N THR A 105 8.52 6.16 -12.64
CA THR A 105 9.71 5.98 -11.79
C THR A 105 10.78 5.15 -12.47
N GLY A 106 11.99 5.69 -12.57
CA GLY A 106 13.21 4.90 -12.82
C GLY A 106 13.68 4.25 -11.52
N ALA A 107 13.30 2.99 -11.29
CA ALA A 107 13.80 2.02 -10.31
C ALA A 107 14.63 2.50 -9.08
N THR A 108 14.14 2.12 -7.89
CA THR A 108 14.84 1.98 -6.58
C THR A 108 15.00 3.25 -5.75
N ILE A 109 14.07 3.46 -4.81
CA ILE A 109 14.32 4.33 -3.65
C ILE A 109 15.08 3.50 -2.60
N ALA A 110 16.29 3.95 -2.28
CA ALA A 110 17.20 3.36 -1.30
C ALA A 110 16.61 3.26 0.12
#